data_AF-A0A2E6H3F2-F1
#
_entry.id   AF-A0A2E6H3F2-F1
#
_cell.length_a   1.000
_cell.length_b   1.000
_cell.length_c   1.000
_cell.angle_alpha   90.00
_cell.angle_beta   90.00
_cell.angle_gamma   90.00
#
_symmetry.space_group_name_H-M   'P 1'
#
loop_
_entity.id
_entity.type
_entity.pdbx_description
1 polymer ?
#
loop_
_entity_poly.entity_id
_entity_poly.type
_entity_poly.pdbx_seq_one_letter_code
_entity_poly.pdbx_strand_id
1 'polypeptide(L)'
;MFRNIFITSIFTLFISSAFGQRIDVDKIRKLQKIKEEQAVVDEAEQRKRAAEKLEQEKLREAIGLGRIRYCTILPFEYKDDQDLADSVVLEIEKFLSKNSVCRFHTDIGIFQKMKEKSQGLNFYLDQQKVRRIVADKLEVGSLFKVRYLKKQDGSLKVQFKVLGENGRDYYYEEERVFFKPTTEAISKQVVAWIKEFDEALPFDAAVFQVFEDKVKFNRGKEIADYQNHIFIIKRLVKKKRTTENPDKVTGFITKDIARGTIIRVEDKETIGLVRNYKKLIQPGDWIKIEDYDYYGKEVQDEYTPKLGHFELGALMTQVSGIGNDFDGLSYGGFAAMKLNFPHQWYFYGYTERRFGSFSGSSFITAGSETKLTDMNFKALLGKTINYEKWLRDIYISIYGGYTSYQHGFGSTALTGFKDITMHGITFGALALLEMTNKINVFGRFEVIPIPWLTIDPDTFGEPSYKYVYQFEGSLIYKVNRAWSIRGGFQYTINMVKYEEPVLRRFKYNESLFKLGPIWAF
;
A
#
# COMPACT_ATOMS: atom_id res chain seq x y z
N MET A 1 1.43 59.08 -71.12
CA MET A 1 0.28 59.97 -71.37
C MET A 1 -0.11 60.61 -70.04
N PHE A 2 0.17 61.92 -69.88
CA PHE A 2 -0.25 62.85 -68.80
C PHE A 2 0.11 62.50 -67.33
N ARG A 3 0.58 63.40 -66.46
CA ARG A 3 1.08 64.79 -66.55
C ARG A 3 1.80 65.14 -65.22
N ASN A 4 2.89 65.88 -65.36
CA ASN A 4 3.63 66.80 -64.49
C ASN A 4 3.00 67.37 -63.19
N ILE A 5 3.77 67.49 -62.08
CA ILE A 5 4.57 68.65 -61.53
C ILE A 5 3.73 69.65 -60.68
N PHE A 6 4.38 70.27 -59.67
CA PHE A 6 4.11 71.57 -59.00
C PHE A 6 3.23 71.49 -57.71
N ILE A 7 3.52 72.08 -56.54
CA ILE A 7 4.24 73.32 -56.17
C ILE A 7 4.79 73.27 -54.73
N THR A 8 5.96 73.86 -54.55
CA THR A 8 6.62 74.34 -53.33
C THR A 8 6.11 75.74 -52.92
N SER A 9 5.98 75.97 -51.61
CA SER A 9 6.13 77.29 -50.94
C SER A 9 4.96 78.28 -50.86
N ILE A 10 4.84 78.85 -49.64
CA ILE A 10 4.41 80.19 -49.18
C ILE A 10 3.32 80.04 -48.09
N PHE A 11 3.69 80.09 -46.80
CA PHE A 11 4.09 81.22 -45.94
C PHE A 11 2.90 81.73 -45.11
N THR A 12 3.07 81.59 -43.78
CA THR A 12 2.67 82.55 -42.74
C THR A 12 1.29 83.21 -42.80
N LEU A 13 0.41 82.81 -41.88
CA LEU A 13 -0.28 83.70 -40.93
C LEU A 13 -1.24 82.87 -40.07
N PHE A 14 -0.84 82.58 -38.82
CA PHE A 14 -1.67 82.79 -37.63
C PHE A 14 -0.82 82.46 -36.39
N ILE A 15 -0.05 83.46 -35.96
CA ILE A 15 0.31 83.66 -34.56
C ILE A 15 -0.95 84.24 -33.91
N SER A 16 -1.67 83.44 -33.10
CA SER A 16 -2.47 83.95 -31.97
C SER A 16 -3.20 82.80 -31.25
N SER A 17 -2.46 82.04 -30.45
CA SER A 17 -2.86 81.61 -29.11
C SER A 17 -1.78 80.69 -28.58
N ALA A 18 -0.66 81.31 -28.22
CA ALA A 18 0.22 80.77 -27.20
C ALA A 18 -0.55 80.74 -25.87
N PHE A 19 -1.51 79.81 -25.74
CA PHE A 19 -1.75 79.21 -24.44
C PHE A 19 -0.57 78.27 -24.24
N GLY A 20 0.46 78.79 -23.57
CA GLY A 20 1.39 77.96 -22.84
C GLY A 20 0.60 77.15 -21.83
N GLN A 21 -0.01 76.04 -22.26
CA GLN A 21 -0.19 74.91 -21.38
C GLN A 21 1.23 74.54 -20.99
N ARG A 22 1.66 75.03 -19.81
CA ARG A 22 2.76 74.42 -19.08
C ARG A 22 2.47 72.94 -19.15
N ILE A 23 3.25 72.22 -19.96
CA ILE A 23 3.27 70.79 -19.95
C ILE A 23 3.71 70.49 -18.53
N ASP A 24 2.72 70.14 -17.71
CA ASP A 24 2.92 69.80 -16.33
C ASP A 24 3.77 68.54 -16.35
N VAL A 25 5.07 68.73 -16.20
CA VAL A 25 6.08 67.66 -16.24
C VAL A 25 5.73 66.60 -15.21
N ASP A 26 5.08 66.99 -14.10
CA ASP A 26 4.58 66.06 -13.09
C ASP A 26 3.39 65.25 -13.59
N LYS A 27 2.53 65.81 -14.44
CA LYS A 27 1.44 65.07 -15.09
C LYS A 27 1.96 64.04 -16.09
N ILE A 28 3.00 64.37 -16.86
CA ILE A 28 3.65 63.40 -17.77
C ILE A 28 4.37 62.31 -16.97
N ARG A 29 5.11 62.66 -15.92
CA ARG A 29 5.77 61.67 -15.04
C ARG A 29 4.76 60.75 -14.36
N LYS A 30 3.62 61.28 -13.90
CA LYS A 30 2.52 60.46 -13.35
C LYS A 30 1.95 59.51 -14.39
N LEU A 31 1.73 59.97 -15.63
CA LEU A 31 1.23 59.11 -16.71
C LEU A 31 2.24 58.04 -17.14
N GLN A 32 3.54 58.35 -17.16
CA GLN A 32 4.60 57.38 -17.42
C GLN A 32 4.64 56.32 -16.32
N LYS A 33 4.57 56.74 -15.04
CA LYS A 33 4.54 55.83 -13.90
C LYS A 33 3.30 54.92 -13.92
N ILE A 34 2.12 55.45 -14.24
CA ILE A 34 0.89 54.66 -14.40
C ILE A 34 1.04 53.65 -15.54
N LYS A 35 1.64 54.03 -16.68
CA LYS A 35 1.89 53.11 -17.79
C LYS A 35 2.87 52.00 -17.43
N GLU A 36 3.93 52.32 -16.69
CA GLU A 36 4.89 51.32 -16.20
C GLU A 36 4.23 50.36 -15.21
N GLU A 37 3.46 50.89 -14.24
CA GLU A 37 2.69 50.08 -13.30
C GLU A 37 1.68 49.17 -14.02
N GLN A 38 1.00 49.68 -15.04
CA GLN A 38 0.02 48.92 -15.82
C GLN A 38 0.68 47.86 -16.70
N ALA A 39 1.85 48.14 -17.30
CA ALA A 39 2.62 47.16 -18.03
C ALA A 39 3.11 46.00 -17.14
N VAL A 40 3.50 46.29 -15.89
CA VAL A 40 3.88 45.26 -14.91
C VAL A 40 2.67 44.39 -14.53
N VAL A 41 1.49 44.98 -14.37
CA VAL A 41 0.24 44.24 -14.09
C VAL A 41 -0.15 43.35 -15.26
N ASP A 42 -0.12 43.87 -16.49
CA ASP A 42 -0.43 43.11 -17.70
C ASP A 42 0.55 41.94 -17.90
N GLU A 43 1.85 42.15 -17.65
CA GLU A 43 2.85 41.09 -17.72
C GLU A 43 2.61 40.01 -16.64
N ALA A 44 2.27 40.41 -15.41
CA ALA A 44 1.93 39.49 -14.33
C ALA A 44 0.68 38.66 -14.67
N GLU A 45 -0.34 39.28 -15.27
CA GLU A 45 -1.56 38.58 -15.68
C GLU A 45 -1.29 37.62 -16.85
N GLN A 46 -0.47 38.01 -17.83
CA GLN A 46 -0.05 37.11 -18.91
C GLN A 46 0.73 35.91 -18.38
N ARG A 47 1.64 36.11 -17.42
CA ARG A 47 2.38 35.01 -16.76
C ARG A 47 1.44 34.08 -15.99
N LYS A 48 0.44 34.63 -15.28
CA LYS A 48 -0.57 33.85 -14.58
C LYS A 48 -1.40 32.99 -15.54
N ARG A 49 -1.92 33.59 -16.63
CA ARG A 49 -2.67 32.86 -17.67
C ARG A 49 -1.82 31.79 -18.35
N ALA A 50 -0.53 32.06 -18.59
CA ALA A 50 0.39 31.07 -19.14
C ALA A 50 0.64 29.89 -18.18
N ALA A 51 0.78 30.16 -16.88
CA ALA A 51 0.93 29.14 -15.85
C ALA A 51 -0.33 28.27 -15.70
N GLU A 52 -1.51 28.87 -15.66
CA GLU A 52 -2.80 28.16 -15.61
C GLU A 52 -2.99 27.27 -16.85
N LYS A 53 -2.64 27.78 -18.04
CA LYS A 53 -2.72 27.00 -19.28
C LYS A 53 -1.76 25.81 -19.26
N LEU A 54 -0.53 26.00 -18.75
CA LEU A 54 0.45 24.93 -18.59
C LEU A 54 -0.02 23.86 -17.59
N GLU A 55 -0.66 24.28 -16.50
CA GLU A 55 -1.22 23.37 -15.50
C GLU A 55 -2.39 22.55 -16.06
N GLN A 56 -3.29 23.19 -16.80
CA GLN A 56 -4.37 22.50 -17.50
C GLN A 56 -3.85 21.51 -18.56
N GLU A 57 -2.78 21.86 -19.28
CA GLU A 57 -2.15 20.95 -20.23
C GLU A 57 -1.52 19.74 -19.53
N LYS A 58 -0.85 19.94 -18.39
CA LYS A 58 -0.32 18.83 -17.57
C LYS A 58 -1.42 17.92 -17.03
N LEU A 59 -2.54 18.50 -16.57
CA LEU A 59 -3.68 17.73 -16.08
C LEU A 59 -4.33 16.91 -17.20
N ARG A 60 -4.51 17.51 -18.38
CA ARG A 60 -5.04 16.81 -19.56
C ARG A 60 -4.12 15.70 -20.04
N GLU A 61 -2.82 15.94 -20.05
CA GLU A 61 -1.84 14.90 -20.37
C GLU A 61 -1.94 13.76 -19.35
N ALA A 62 -2.01 14.06 -18.05
CA ALA A 62 -2.19 13.03 -17.02
C ALA A 62 -3.49 12.22 -17.18
N ILE A 63 -4.60 12.86 -17.56
CA ILE A 63 -5.88 12.19 -17.83
C ILE A 63 -5.80 11.33 -19.10
N GLY A 64 -5.22 11.86 -20.17
CA GLY A 64 -5.06 11.16 -21.45
C GLY A 64 -4.14 9.94 -21.35
N LEU A 65 -3.12 10.03 -20.48
CA LEU A 65 -2.23 8.91 -20.16
C LEU A 65 -2.95 7.73 -19.49
N GLY A 66 -4.04 7.97 -18.75
CA GLY A 66 -4.94 6.92 -18.27
C GLY A 66 -5.78 6.28 -19.37
N ARG A 67 -5.81 6.89 -20.57
CA ARG A 67 -6.63 6.49 -21.72
C ARG A 67 -5.84 5.75 -22.80
N ILE A 68 -4.55 5.45 -22.64
CA ILE A 68 -3.74 4.74 -23.65
C ILE A 68 -4.39 3.41 -24.09
N ARG A 69 -5.10 2.73 -23.17
CA ARG A 69 -5.85 1.49 -23.45
C ARG A 69 -7.17 1.71 -24.20
N TYR A 70 -7.59 2.95 -24.42
CA TYR A 70 -8.68 3.30 -25.33
C TYR A 70 -8.06 3.66 -26.66
N CYS A 71 -8.50 3.00 -27.72
CA CYS A 71 -7.85 3.08 -29.01
C CYS A 71 -8.85 3.34 -30.13
N THR A 72 -8.35 3.92 -31.22
CA THR A 72 -9.07 3.99 -32.49
C THR A 72 -8.09 3.71 -33.62
N ILE A 73 -8.62 3.25 -34.75
CA ILE A 73 -7.88 3.16 -35.99
C ILE A 73 -8.21 4.39 -36.82
N LEU A 74 -7.20 5.18 -37.12
CA LEU A 74 -7.37 6.28 -38.04
C LEU A 74 -7.58 5.70 -39.44
N PRO A 75 -8.59 6.18 -40.19
CA PRO A 75 -8.76 5.74 -41.57
C PRO A 75 -7.53 6.15 -42.37
N PHE A 76 -7.16 5.35 -43.36
CA PHE A 76 -5.99 5.63 -44.19
C PHE A 76 -6.34 5.44 -45.67
N GLU A 77 -5.79 6.32 -46.50
CA GLU A 77 -5.98 6.28 -47.96
C GLU A 77 -4.81 5.57 -48.62
N TYR A 78 -5.13 4.67 -49.56
CA TYR A 78 -4.17 4.13 -50.51
C TYR A 78 -4.62 4.49 -51.92
N LYS A 79 -3.97 5.51 -52.51
CA LYS A 79 -4.40 6.10 -53.80
C LYS A 79 -4.50 5.09 -54.94
N ASP A 80 -3.69 4.04 -54.90
CA ASP A 80 -3.59 3.07 -55.99
C ASP A 80 -4.59 1.91 -55.85
N ASP A 81 -5.04 1.62 -54.62
CA ASP A 81 -5.94 0.50 -54.32
C ASP A 81 -6.68 0.75 -52.99
N GLN A 82 -7.75 1.55 -53.04
CA GLN A 82 -8.50 1.91 -51.84
C GLN A 82 -9.27 0.71 -51.27
N ASP A 83 -9.66 -0.25 -52.11
CA ASP A 83 -10.38 -1.46 -51.69
C ASP A 83 -9.50 -2.34 -50.79
N LEU A 84 -8.20 -2.47 -51.12
CA LEU A 84 -7.22 -3.11 -50.26
C LEU A 84 -7.15 -2.41 -48.88
N ALA A 85 -7.07 -1.08 -48.88
CA ALA A 85 -6.97 -0.31 -47.63
C ALA A 85 -8.21 -0.47 -46.75
N ASP A 86 -9.40 -0.32 -47.32
CA ASP A 86 -10.68 -0.44 -46.60
C ASP A 86 -10.89 -1.88 -46.08
N SER A 87 -10.49 -2.89 -46.85
CA SER A 87 -10.53 -4.29 -46.43
C SER A 87 -9.58 -4.57 -45.25
N VAL A 88 -8.38 -3.99 -45.26
CA VAL A 88 -7.43 -4.10 -44.14
C VAL A 88 -7.99 -3.41 -42.88
N VAL A 89 -8.57 -2.21 -43.01
CA VAL A 89 -9.23 -1.52 -41.89
C VAL A 89 -10.31 -2.41 -41.28
N LEU A 90 -11.20 -2.96 -42.10
CA LEU A 90 -12.31 -3.79 -41.64
C LEU A 90 -11.83 -5.01 -40.86
N GLU A 91 -10.77 -5.69 -41.32
CA GLU A 91 -10.21 -6.84 -40.61
C GLU A 91 -9.58 -6.44 -39.27
N ILE A 92 -8.90 -5.28 -39.22
CA ILE A 92 -8.35 -4.76 -37.96
C ILE A 92 -9.47 -4.32 -37.00
N GLU A 93 -10.53 -3.67 -37.48
CA GLU A 93 -11.69 -3.29 -36.65
C GLU A 93 -12.40 -4.52 -36.07
N LYS A 94 -12.58 -5.57 -36.87
CA LYS A 94 -13.10 -6.86 -36.40
C LYS A 94 -12.22 -7.46 -35.31
N PHE A 95 -10.90 -7.40 -35.47
CA PHE A 95 -9.94 -7.85 -34.46
C PHE A 95 -10.06 -7.02 -33.17
N LEU A 96 -10.00 -5.70 -33.27
CA LEU A 96 -10.06 -4.78 -32.12
C LEU A 96 -11.40 -4.83 -31.38
N SER A 97 -12.49 -5.09 -32.09
CA SER A 97 -13.82 -5.22 -31.48
C SER A 97 -13.99 -6.55 -30.72
N LYS A 98 -13.24 -7.58 -31.08
CA LYS A 98 -13.32 -8.92 -30.48
C LYS A 98 -12.27 -9.17 -29.40
N ASN A 99 -11.13 -8.49 -29.45
CA ASN A 99 -9.98 -8.75 -28.59
C ASN A 99 -9.81 -7.67 -27.53
N SER A 100 -9.22 -8.03 -26.40
CA SER A 100 -9.03 -7.15 -25.24
C SER A 100 -7.77 -6.29 -25.28
N VAL A 101 -7.09 -6.17 -26.44
CA VAL A 101 -5.85 -5.39 -26.57
C VAL A 101 -6.07 -3.95 -26.10
N CYS A 102 -7.17 -3.36 -26.57
CA CYS A 102 -7.60 -2.03 -26.18
C CYS A 102 -9.11 -1.89 -26.34
N ARG A 103 -9.71 -0.95 -25.63
CA ARG A 103 -11.11 -0.58 -25.76
C ARG A 103 -11.29 0.25 -27.01
N PHE A 104 -11.74 -0.40 -28.08
CA PHE A 104 -11.88 0.19 -29.40
C PHE A 104 -13.08 1.14 -29.48
N HIS A 105 -12.83 2.39 -29.83
CA HIS A 105 -13.83 3.41 -30.13
C HIS A 105 -13.68 3.86 -31.59
N THR A 106 -14.80 4.03 -32.30
CA THR A 106 -14.82 4.56 -33.66
C THR A 106 -16.06 5.44 -33.85
N ASP A 107 -15.92 6.48 -34.68
CA ASP A 107 -17.03 7.34 -35.10
C ASP A 107 -16.91 7.56 -36.62
N ILE A 108 -17.74 6.82 -37.35
CA ILE A 108 -17.80 6.86 -38.81
C ILE A 108 -18.15 8.28 -39.31
N GLY A 109 -19.01 9.00 -38.59
CA GLY A 109 -19.45 10.34 -38.96
C GLY A 109 -18.35 11.39 -38.88
N ILE A 110 -17.42 11.26 -37.92
CA ILE A 110 -16.23 12.11 -37.84
C ILE A 110 -15.34 11.90 -39.06
N PHE A 111 -15.10 10.65 -39.45
CA PHE A 111 -14.18 10.33 -40.54
C PHE A 111 -14.77 10.61 -41.92
N GLN A 112 -16.08 10.41 -42.11
CA GLN A 112 -16.77 10.73 -43.36
C GLN A 112 -16.67 12.23 -43.67
N LYS A 113 -16.89 13.09 -42.67
CA LYS A 113 -16.71 14.56 -42.79
C LYS A 113 -15.26 14.98 -43.11
N MET A 114 -14.27 14.14 -42.78
CA MET A 114 -12.88 14.40 -43.16
C MET A 114 -12.58 13.96 -44.60
N LYS A 115 -13.15 12.83 -45.04
CA LYS A 115 -13.02 12.35 -46.42
C LYS A 115 -13.66 13.32 -47.43
N GLU A 116 -14.73 14.01 -47.07
CA GLU A 116 -15.43 15.00 -47.92
C GLU A 116 -14.63 16.29 -48.17
N LYS A 117 -13.50 16.52 -47.49
CA LYS A 117 -12.69 17.73 -47.65
C LYS A 117 -11.69 17.61 -48.80
N SER A 118 -11.51 18.72 -49.53
CA SER A 118 -10.76 18.79 -50.80
C SER A 118 -9.28 18.39 -50.74
N GLN A 119 -8.64 18.41 -49.57
CA GLN A 119 -7.20 18.10 -49.44
C GLN A 119 -6.89 16.63 -49.12
N GLY A 120 -7.91 15.78 -49.03
CA GLY A 120 -7.77 14.35 -48.75
C GLY A 120 -7.54 14.05 -47.26
N LEU A 121 -7.89 12.84 -46.84
CA LEU A 121 -7.89 12.41 -45.44
C LEU A 121 -6.47 12.41 -44.84
N ASN A 122 -5.48 11.93 -45.59
CA ASN A 122 -4.09 11.84 -45.12
C ASN A 122 -3.50 13.21 -44.72
N PHE A 123 -3.84 14.28 -45.46
CA PHE A 123 -3.37 15.63 -45.16
C PHE A 123 -3.86 16.10 -43.78
N TYR A 124 -5.14 15.92 -43.48
CA TYR A 124 -5.71 16.31 -42.18
C TYR A 124 -5.18 15.43 -41.05
N LEU A 125 -5.04 14.12 -41.28
CA LEU A 125 -4.49 13.19 -40.29
C LEU A 125 -2.98 13.36 -40.06
N ASP A 126 -2.28 14.13 -40.90
CA ASP A 126 -0.90 14.56 -40.66
C ASP A 126 -0.81 15.80 -39.75
N GLN A 127 -1.90 16.52 -39.53
CA GLN A 127 -1.93 17.67 -38.62
C GLN A 127 -2.12 17.24 -37.16
N GLN A 128 -1.18 17.63 -36.29
CA GLN A 128 -1.26 17.36 -34.84
C GLN A 128 -2.60 17.80 -34.23
N LYS A 129 -3.06 19.00 -34.58
CA LYS A 129 -4.31 19.57 -34.04
C LYS A 129 -5.53 18.70 -34.35
N VAL A 130 -5.61 18.16 -35.58
CA VAL A 130 -6.72 17.31 -35.99
C VAL A 130 -6.66 15.99 -35.22
N ARG A 131 -5.49 15.35 -35.13
CA ARG A 131 -5.31 14.12 -34.36
C ARG A 131 -5.70 14.28 -32.89
N ARG A 132 -5.30 15.40 -32.27
CA ARG A 132 -5.71 15.75 -30.90
C ARG A 132 -7.23 15.89 -30.78
N ILE A 133 -7.88 16.57 -31.71
CA ILE A 133 -9.35 16.71 -31.71
C ILE A 133 -10.04 15.33 -31.85
N VAL A 134 -9.51 14.44 -32.68
CA VAL A 134 -10.02 13.07 -32.81
C VAL A 134 -9.86 12.30 -31.49
N ALA A 135 -8.67 12.35 -30.88
CA ALA A 135 -8.41 11.72 -29.59
C ALA A 135 -9.34 12.23 -28.49
N ASP A 136 -9.51 13.56 -28.40
CA ASP A 136 -10.37 14.19 -27.42
C ASP A 136 -11.85 13.82 -27.62
N LYS A 137 -12.34 13.83 -28.87
CA LYS A 137 -13.74 13.48 -29.19
C LYS A 137 -14.07 12.01 -28.93
N LEU A 138 -13.14 11.12 -29.23
CA LEU A 138 -13.32 9.68 -29.05
C LEU A 138 -12.91 9.20 -27.65
N GLU A 139 -12.32 10.09 -26.85
CA GLU A 139 -11.73 9.79 -25.54
C GLU A 139 -10.68 8.67 -25.58
N VAL A 140 -9.87 8.64 -26.64
CA VAL A 140 -8.84 7.61 -26.86
C VAL A 140 -7.44 8.15 -26.58
N GLY A 141 -6.59 7.32 -25.97
CA GLY A 141 -5.17 7.63 -25.73
C GLY A 141 -4.23 7.10 -26.81
N SER A 142 -4.69 6.15 -27.63
CA SER A 142 -3.91 5.55 -28.72
C SER A 142 -4.62 5.69 -30.07
N LEU A 143 -3.97 6.36 -31.02
CA LEU A 143 -4.43 6.47 -32.40
C LEU A 143 -3.55 5.58 -33.29
N PHE A 144 -4.12 4.50 -33.82
CA PHE A 144 -3.41 3.61 -34.74
C PHE A 144 -3.45 4.20 -36.15
N LYS A 145 -2.27 4.45 -36.71
CA LYS A 145 -2.11 5.02 -38.05
C LYS A 145 -1.33 4.05 -38.93
N VAL A 146 -1.93 3.65 -40.05
CA VAL A 146 -1.25 2.89 -41.10
C VAL A 146 -1.00 3.81 -42.29
N ARG A 147 0.17 3.70 -42.91
CA ARG A 147 0.50 4.42 -44.14
C ARG A 147 1.06 3.46 -45.19
N TYR A 148 0.57 3.61 -46.40
CA TYR A 148 1.07 2.90 -47.57
C TYR A 148 2.00 3.78 -48.39
N LEU A 149 3.15 3.22 -48.74
CA LEU A 149 4.16 3.85 -49.58
C LEU A 149 4.53 2.85 -50.67
N LYS A 150 4.07 3.10 -51.89
CA LYS A 150 4.46 2.28 -53.04
C LYS A 150 5.89 2.58 -53.44
N LYS A 151 6.66 1.53 -53.69
CA LYS A 151 8.03 1.63 -54.20
C LYS A 151 8.05 1.45 -55.71
N GLN A 152 9.14 1.91 -56.32
CA GLN A 152 9.35 1.84 -57.78
C GLN A 152 9.41 0.40 -58.32
N ASP A 153 9.83 -0.56 -57.49
CA ASP A 153 9.91 -1.99 -57.79
C ASP A 153 8.54 -2.71 -57.71
N GLY A 154 7.45 -1.97 -57.52
CA GLY A 154 6.10 -2.51 -57.36
C GLY A 154 5.81 -3.07 -55.97
N SER A 155 6.80 -3.09 -55.05
CA SER A 155 6.56 -3.50 -53.68
C SER A 155 5.83 -2.42 -52.88
N LEU A 156 5.08 -2.85 -51.87
CA LEU A 156 4.31 -1.97 -50.99
C LEU A 156 4.97 -1.90 -49.62
N LYS A 157 5.44 -0.71 -49.22
CA LYS A 157 5.90 -0.45 -47.87
C LYS A 157 4.73 -0.01 -46.99
N VAL A 158 4.47 -0.76 -45.93
CA VAL A 158 3.44 -0.48 -44.93
C VAL A 158 4.14 0.04 -43.68
N GLN A 159 3.74 1.21 -43.21
CA GLN A 159 4.21 1.80 -41.96
C GLN A 159 3.06 1.84 -40.96
N PHE A 160 3.32 1.42 -39.73
CA PHE A 160 2.39 1.45 -38.63
C PHE A 160 2.94 2.37 -37.53
N LYS A 161 2.11 3.28 -37.03
CA LYS A 161 2.44 4.16 -35.90
C LYS A 161 1.32 4.18 -34.88
N VAL A 162 1.68 4.15 -33.61
CA VAL A 162 0.75 4.40 -32.50
C VAL A 162 1.02 5.80 -31.96
N LEU A 163 0.07 6.71 -32.19
CA LEU A 163 0.16 8.11 -31.77
C LEU A 163 -0.58 8.32 -30.44
N GLY A 164 -0.05 9.16 -29.57
CA GLY A 164 -0.67 9.51 -28.29
C GLY A 164 -1.81 10.54 -28.42
N GLU A 165 -2.57 10.78 -27.34
CA GLU A 165 -3.73 11.68 -27.38
C GLU A 165 -3.38 13.13 -27.76
N ASN A 166 -2.15 13.57 -27.48
CA ASN A 166 -1.70 14.92 -27.83
C ASN A 166 -1.51 15.11 -29.35
N GLY A 167 -1.63 14.02 -30.12
CA GLY A 167 -1.49 13.96 -31.56
C GLY A 167 -0.06 14.19 -32.06
N ARG A 168 0.94 14.30 -31.19
CA ARG A 168 2.36 14.53 -31.56
C ARG A 168 3.26 13.39 -31.12
N ASP A 169 3.11 12.99 -29.87
CA ASP A 169 3.86 11.87 -29.32
C ASP A 169 3.50 10.61 -30.08
N TYR A 170 4.48 9.73 -30.27
CA TYR A 170 4.23 8.38 -30.75
C TYR A 170 4.93 7.36 -29.85
N TYR A 171 4.19 6.30 -29.54
CA TYR A 171 4.57 5.27 -28.57
C TYR A 171 5.25 4.08 -29.24
N TYR A 172 4.93 3.84 -30.52
CA TYR A 172 5.40 2.68 -31.27
C TYR A 172 5.37 3.00 -32.78
N GLU A 173 6.37 2.50 -33.51
CA GLU A 173 6.50 2.68 -34.96
C GLU A 173 7.22 1.47 -35.55
N GLU A 174 6.61 0.85 -36.55
CA GLU A 174 7.18 -0.27 -37.29
C GLU A 174 6.89 -0.14 -38.79
N GLU A 175 7.69 -0.81 -39.61
CA GLU A 175 7.49 -0.84 -41.05
C GLU A 175 7.92 -2.16 -41.70
N ARG A 176 7.19 -2.57 -42.74
CA ARG A 176 7.49 -3.78 -43.51
C ARG A 176 7.23 -3.56 -45.00
N VAL A 177 8.04 -4.19 -45.84
CA VAL A 177 7.88 -4.18 -47.30
C VAL A 177 7.26 -5.50 -47.75
N PHE A 178 6.23 -5.42 -48.58
CA PHE A 178 5.50 -6.55 -49.16
C PHE A 178 5.72 -6.58 -50.68
N PHE A 179 6.32 -7.66 -51.17
CA PHE A 179 6.51 -7.85 -52.63
C PHE A 179 5.23 -8.27 -53.34
N LYS A 180 4.33 -8.98 -52.64
CA LYS A 180 2.99 -9.36 -53.10
C LYS A 180 1.99 -8.97 -52.01
N PRO A 181 1.55 -7.70 -51.97
CA PRO A 181 0.62 -7.25 -50.94
C PRO A 181 -0.73 -7.94 -51.12
N THR A 182 -1.16 -8.67 -50.09
CA THR A 182 -2.53 -9.19 -50.00
C THR A 182 -3.18 -8.62 -48.74
N THR A 183 -4.51 -8.45 -48.76
CA THR A 183 -5.28 -7.98 -47.60
C THR A 183 -4.95 -8.79 -46.35
N GLU A 184 -4.90 -10.12 -46.48
CA GLU A 184 -4.62 -11.05 -45.38
C GLU A 184 -3.20 -10.89 -44.82
N ALA A 185 -2.19 -10.75 -45.68
CA ALA A 185 -0.81 -10.62 -45.22
C ALA A 185 -0.59 -9.29 -44.47
N ILE A 186 -1.18 -8.20 -44.98
CA ILE A 186 -1.07 -6.87 -44.37
C ILE A 186 -1.86 -6.83 -43.06
N SER A 187 -3.11 -7.31 -43.03
CA SER A 187 -3.93 -7.31 -41.82
C SER A 187 -3.29 -8.14 -40.70
N LYS A 188 -2.78 -9.34 -41.01
CA LYS A 188 -2.04 -10.18 -40.05
C LYS A 188 -0.81 -9.45 -39.49
N GLN A 189 -0.06 -8.74 -40.34
CA GLN A 189 1.11 -7.99 -39.88
C GLN A 189 0.72 -6.82 -38.97
N VAL A 190 -0.31 -6.04 -39.32
CA VAL A 190 -0.76 -4.92 -38.49
C VAL A 190 -1.33 -5.43 -37.16
N VAL A 191 -2.06 -6.55 -37.15
CA VAL A 191 -2.51 -7.20 -35.92
C VAL A 191 -1.33 -7.65 -35.06
N ALA A 192 -0.26 -8.19 -35.66
CA ALA A 192 0.95 -8.56 -34.93
C ALA A 192 1.58 -7.32 -34.27
N TRP A 193 1.76 -6.22 -35.00
CA TRP A 193 2.28 -4.97 -34.45
C TRP A 193 1.41 -4.37 -33.33
N ILE A 194 0.08 -4.49 -33.45
CA ILE A 194 -0.84 -4.07 -32.38
C ILE A 194 -0.62 -4.90 -31.10
N LYS A 195 -0.41 -6.22 -31.23
CA LYS A 195 -0.11 -7.11 -30.09
C LYS A 195 1.26 -6.82 -29.49
N GLU A 196 2.27 -6.61 -30.33
CA GLU A 196 3.62 -6.22 -29.87
C GLU A 196 3.58 -4.89 -29.10
N PHE A 197 2.80 -3.91 -29.58
CA PHE A 197 2.58 -2.66 -28.86
C PHE A 197 1.90 -2.89 -27.51
N ASP A 198 0.88 -3.75 -27.45
CA ASP A 198 0.19 -4.10 -26.20
C ASP A 198 1.14 -4.68 -25.15
N GLU A 199 1.94 -5.66 -25.56
CA GLU A 199 2.93 -6.34 -24.71
C GLU A 199 4.03 -5.38 -24.23
N ALA A 200 4.36 -4.35 -25.02
CA ALA A 200 5.35 -3.33 -24.68
C ALA A 200 4.86 -2.31 -23.63
N LEU A 201 3.55 -2.25 -23.32
CA LEU A 201 3.03 -1.32 -22.33
C LEU A 201 3.47 -1.71 -20.91
N PRO A 202 3.92 -0.75 -20.07
CA PRO A 202 4.41 -1.06 -18.72
C PRO A 202 3.27 -1.31 -17.71
N PHE A 203 2.04 -1.50 -18.20
CA PHE A 203 0.84 -1.69 -17.40
C PHE A 203 -0.21 -2.49 -18.18
N ASP A 204 -1.08 -3.17 -17.45
CA ASP A 204 -2.09 -4.08 -18.00
C ASP A 204 -3.46 -3.40 -18.06
N ALA A 205 -3.79 -2.54 -17.10
CA ALA A 205 -5.08 -1.85 -17.05
C ALA A 205 -4.97 -0.42 -16.49
N ALA A 206 -6.07 0.31 -16.45
CA ALA A 206 -6.19 1.62 -15.83
C ALA A 206 -7.40 1.67 -14.89
N VAL A 207 -7.22 2.30 -13.73
CA VAL A 207 -8.28 2.60 -12.78
C VAL A 207 -9.26 3.55 -13.45
N PHE A 208 -10.55 3.20 -13.50
CA PHE A 208 -11.59 4.13 -13.96
C PHE A 208 -12.50 4.58 -12.81
N GLN A 209 -12.57 3.84 -11.71
CA GLN A 209 -13.38 4.19 -10.55
C GLN A 209 -12.73 3.73 -9.23
N VAL A 210 -12.91 4.54 -8.18
CA VAL A 210 -12.40 4.28 -6.83
C VAL A 210 -13.56 4.39 -5.84
N PHE A 211 -13.72 3.38 -4.99
CA PHE A 211 -14.76 3.29 -3.96
C PHE A 211 -14.13 2.84 -2.65
N GLU A 212 -13.81 3.77 -1.76
CA GLU A 212 -13.16 3.48 -0.47
C GLU A 212 -11.89 2.62 -0.65
N ASP A 213 -11.97 1.33 -0.29
CA ASP A 213 -10.92 0.32 -0.39
C ASP A 213 -10.94 -0.50 -1.70
N LYS A 214 -11.92 -0.26 -2.57
CA LYS A 214 -12.09 -0.94 -3.84
C LYS A 214 -11.73 -0.04 -5.01
N VAL A 215 -11.14 -0.64 -6.02
CA VAL A 215 -10.89 -0.01 -7.32
C VAL A 215 -11.53 -0.83 -8.42
N LYS A 216 -12.10 -0.16 -9.42
CA LYS A 216 -12.49 -0.79 -10.67
C LYS A 216 -11.53 -0.36 -11.77
N PHE A 217 -11.11 -1.33 -12.58
CA PHE A 217 -10.21 -1.08 -13.70
C PHE A 217 -10.67 -1.77 -14.98
N ASN A 218 -10.29 -1.18 -16.12
CA ASN A 218 -10.84 -1.46 -17.44
C ASN A 218 -10.22 -2.70 -18.12
N ARG A 219 -10.17 -3.82 -17.41
CA ARG A 219 -9.75 -5.14 -17.92
C ARG A 219 -10.67 -6.19 -17.32
N GLY A 220 -11.27 -7.05 -18.14
CA GLY A 220 -12.34 -7.98 -17.77
C GLY A 220 -11.93 -9.45 -17.88
N LYS A 221 -12.77 -10.29 -18.50
CA LYS A 221 -12.62 -11.75 -18.59
C LYS A 221 -11.29 -12.23 -19.15
N GLU A 222 -10.59 -11.42 -19.92
CA GLU A 222 -9.23 -11.69 -20.40
C GLU A 222 -8.19 -11.89 -19.27
N ILE A 223 -8.52 -11.47 -18.05
CA ILE A 223 -7.72 -11.73 -16.85
C ILE A 223 -8.47 -12.61 -15.84
N ALA A 224 -9.43 -13.41 -16.29
CA ALA A 224 -10.20 -14.30 -15.41
C ALA A 224 -9.30 -15.28 -14.64
N ASP A 225 -8.20 -15.73 -15.24
CA ASP A 225 -7.22 -16.61 -14.59
C ASP A 225 -6.45 -15.93 -13.45
N TYR A 226 -6.55 -14.60 -13.33
CA TYR A 226 -5.86 -13.78 -12.34
C TYR A 226 -6.70 -13.52 -11.08
N GLN A 227 -7.79 -14.28 -10.85
CA GLN A 227 -8.53 -14.19 -9.59
C GLN A 227 -7.59 -14.45 -8.41
N ASN A 228 -7.62 -13.58 -7.40
CA ASN A 228 -6.69 -13.53 -6.26
C ASN A 228 -5.25 -13.08 -6.56
N HIS A 229 -4.90 -12.72 -7.79
CA HIS A 229 -3.59 -12.15 -8.08
C HIS A 229 -3.44 -10.73 -7.49
N ILE A 230 -2.18 -10.35 -7.26
CA ILE A 230 -1.84 -9.03 -6.76
C ILE A 230 -1.74 -8.08 -7.94
N PHE A 231 -2.19 -6.86 -7.73
CA PHE A 231 -1.96 -5.77 -8.65
C PHE A 231 -1.28 -4.59 -7.96
N ILE A 232 -0.41 -3.91 -8.70
CA ILE A 232 0.22 -2.67 -8.30
C ILE A 232 -0.42 -1.52 -9.06
N ILE A 233 -0.91 -0.53 -8.33
CA ILE A 233 -1.35 0.74 -8.88
C ILE A 233 -0.14 1.65 -9.00
N LYS A 234 0.16 2.10 -10.21
CA LYS A 234 1.27 2.99 -10.55
C LYS A 234 0.72 4.27 -11.18
N ARG A 235 1.26 5.43 -10.80
CA ARG A 235 0.97 6.70 -11.45
C ARG A 235 2.12 7.10 -12.35
N LEU A 236 1.81 7.52 -13.57
CA LEU A 236 2.80 8.09 -14.46
C LEU A 236 3.29 9.44 -13.91
N VAL A 237 4.61 9.61 -13.84
CA VAL A 237 5.26 10.86 -13.40
C VAL A 237 5.79 11.63 -14.61
N LYS A 238 6.45 10.93 -15.55
CA LYS A 238 7.07 11.56 -16.72
C LYS A 238 7.27 10.57 -17.86
N LYS A 239 7.12 11.01 -19.11
CA LYS A 239 7.52 10.27 -20.32
C LYS A 239 9.03 10.41 -20.56
N LYS A 240 9.72 9.32 -20.87
CA LYS A 240 11.10 9.33 -21.37
C LYS A 240 11.08 9.55 -22.88
N ARG A 241 11.91 10.47 -23.36
CA ARG A 241 12.06 10.86 -24.76
C ARG A 241 13.53 10.80 -25.13
N THR A 242 13.85 10.54 -26.40
CA THR A 242 15.22 10.67 -26.89
C THR A 242 15.53 12.12 -27.27
N THR A 243 16.82 12.48 -27.25
CA THR A 243 17.28 13.80 -27.69
C THR A 243 17.14 13.95 -29.21
N GLU A 244 17.36 12.87 -29.96
CA GLU A 244 17.32 12.85 -31.44
C GLU A 244 15.90 13.02 -32.00
N ASN A 245 14.91 12.44 -31.32
CA ASN A 245 13.52 12.56 -31.71
C ASN A 245 12.63 12.84 -30.48
N PRO A 246 12.35 14.12 -30.18
CA PRO A 246 11.58 14.50 -29.00
C PRO A 246 10.12 14.03 -29.04
N ASP A 247 9.64 13.60 -30.21
CA ASP A 247 8.27 13.12 -30.40
C ASP A 247 8.15 11.61 -30.11
N LYS A 248 9.28 10.89 -30.13
CA LYS A 248 9.32 9.46 -29.79
C LYS A 248 9.36 9.26 -28.28
N VAL A 249 8.37 8.54 -27.75
CA VAL A 249 8.36 8.13 -26.34
C VAL A 249 9.04 6.77 -26.22
N THR A 250 10.15 6.70 -25.48
CA THR A 250 10.93 5.45 -25.30
C THR A 250 10.63 4.73 -24.00
N GLY A 251 9.88 5.36 -23.09
CA GLY A 251 9.51 4.73 -21.85
C GLY A 251 8.78 5.66 -20.91
N PHE A 252 8.46 5.14 -19.73
CA PHE A 252 7.59 5.80 -18.78
C PHE A 252 8.21 5.73 -17.39
N ILE A 253 8.30 6.87 -16.70
CA ILE A 253 8.74 6.95 -15.30
C ILE A 253 7.48 6.93 -14.46
N THR A 254 7.27 5.84 -13.73
CA THR A 254 6.09 5.64 -12.90
C THR A 254 6.43 5.68 -11.42
N LYS A 255 5.42 5.87 -10.58
CA LYS A 255 5.52 5.83 -9.12
C LYS A 255 4.43 4.93 -8.56
N ASP A 256 4.81 4.00 -7.69
CA ASP A 256 3.86 3.17 -6.96
C ASP A 256 2.95 4.02 -6.06
N ILE A 257 1.64 3.80 -6.19
CA ILE A 257 0.58 4.47 -5.42
C ILE A 257 0.01 3.53 -4.38
N ALA A 258 -0.33 2.31 -4.78
CA ALA A 258 -0.98 1.34 -3.91
C ALA A 258 -0.80 -0.08 -4.42
N ARG A 259 -1.15 -1.07 -3.59
CA ARG A 259 -1.21 -2.49 -3.96
C ARG A 259 -2.52 -3.10 -3.49
N GLY A 260 -3.05 -4.03 -4.27
CA GLY A 260 -4.30 -4.71 -3.97
C GLY A 260 -4.37 -6.12 -4.53
N THR A 261 -5.49 -6.78 -4.29
CA THR A 261 -5.79 -8.13 -4.75
C THR A 261 -7.06 -8.13 -5.58
N ILE A 262 -7.06 -8.84 -6.70
CA ILE A 262 -8.25 -8.99 -7.55
C ILE A 262 -9.30 -9.80 -6.79
N ILE A 263 -10.51 -9.24 -6.61
CA ILE A 263 -11.62 -9.90 -5.89
C ILE A 263 -12.68 -10.46 -6.83
N ARG A 264 -12.92 -9.79 -7.96
CA ARG A 264 -13.94 -10.18 -8.92
C ARG A 264 -13.59 -9.69 -10.31
N VAL A 265 -13.69 -10.58 -11.28
CA VAL A 265 -13.53 -10.27 -12.71
C VAL A 265 -14.89 -10.34 -13.38
N GLU A 266 -15.28 -9.30 -14.10
CA GLU A 266 -16.50 -9.20 -14.90
C GLU A 266 -16.15 -9.15 -16.40
N ASP A 267 -17.14 -9.07 -17.28
CA ASP A 267 -16.93 -9.13 -18.73
C ASP A 267 -15.99 -8.05 -19.27
N LYS A 268 -16.08 -6.82 -18.76
CA LYS A 268 -15.34 -5.65 -19.26
C LYS A 268 -14.57 -4.89 -18.18
N GLU A 269 -14.72 -5.30 -16.93
CA GLU A 269 -14.12 -4.65 -15.79
C GLU A 269 -13.69 -5.66 -14.74
N THR A 270 -12.73 -5.25 -13.92
CA THR A 270 -12.29 -6.03 -12.76
C THR A 270 -12.33 -5.16 -11.53
N ILE A 271 -12.79 -5.75 -10.44
CA ILE A 271 -12.85 -5.14 -9.13
C ILE A 271 -11.68 -5.68 -8.31
N GLY A 272 -10.85 -4.77 -7.83
CA GLY A 272 -9.73 -5.05 -6.95
C GLY A 272 -9.95 -4.46 -5.56
N LEU A 273 -9.51 -5.17 -4.52
CA LEU A 273 -9.44 -4.67 -3.15
C LEU A 273 -8.03 -4.16 -2.86
N VAL A 274 -7.90 -2.87 -2.59
CA VAL A 274 -6.65 -2.23 -2.23
C VAL A 274 -6.33 -2.51 -0.77
N ARG A 275 -5.12 -3.01 -0.49
CA ARG A 275 -4.69 -3.40 0.86
C ARG A 275 -3.61 -2.48 1.43
N ASN A 276 -2.80 -1.87 0.57
CA ASN A 276 -1.67 -1.05 0.98
C ASN A 276 -1.67 0.27 0.20
N TYR A 277 -1.86 1.37 0.91
CA TYR A 277 -1.83 2.72 0.37
C TYR A 277 -0.49 3.39 0.65
N LYS A 278 0.22 3.81 -0.40
CA LYS A 278 1.30 4.79 -0.29
C LYS A 278 0.77 6.20 -0.54
N LYS A 279 -0.23 6.34 -1.41
CA LYS A 279 -0.88 7.60 -1.81
C LYS A 279 -2.34 7.36 -2.20
N LEU A 280 -3.09 8.46 -2.31
CA LEU A 280 -4.48 8.47 -2.75
C LEU A 280 -4.60 8.11 -4.24
N ILE A 281 -5.44 7.12 -4.54
CA ILE A 281 -5.66 6.59 -5.89
C ILE A 281 -6.59 7.52 -6.67
N GLN A 282 -6.35 7.66 -7.97
CA GLN A 282 -7.15 8.49 -8.86
C GLN A 282 -7.56 7.73 -10.12
N PRO A 283 -8.70 8.04 -10.74
CA PRO A 283 -9.01 7.58 -12.09
C PRO A 283 -7.88 7.96 -13.05
N GLY A 284 -7.50 7.03 -13.91
CA GLY A 284 -6.36 7.13 -14.83
C GLY A 284 -5.05 6.55 -14.29
N ASP A 285 -4.96 6.21 -13.00
CA ASP A 285 -3.80 5.48 -12.48
C ASP A 285 -3.69 4.11 -13.17
N TRP A 286 -2.46 3.72 -13.49
CA TRP A 286 -2.16 2.47 -14.18
C TRP A 286 -2.16 1.30 -13.22
N ILE A 287 -2.52 0.13 -13.72
CA ILE A 287 -2.50 -1.12 -12.99
C ILE A 287 -1.57 -2.08 -13.71
N LYS A 288 -0.57 -2.56 -12.99
CA LYS A 288 0.22 -3.71 -13.39
C LYS A 288 -0.25 -4.90 -12.57
N ILE A 289 -0.78 -5.91 -13.24
CA ILE A 289 -1.09 -7.21 -12.66
C ILE A 289 0.23 -7.96 -12.64
N GLU A 290 0.60 -8.41 -11.46
CA GLU A 290 1.79 -9.22 -11.30
C GLU A 290 1.31 -10.64 -11.05
N ASP A 291 1.82 -11.58 -11.83
CA ASP A 291 1.66 -12.98 -11.51
C ASP A 291 2.15 -13.17 -10.09
N TYR A 292 1.39 -13.95 -9.33
CA TYR A 292 1.69 -14.20 -7.93
C TYR A 292 3.14 -14.69 -7.76
N ASP A 293 3.75 -15.23 -8.82
CA ASP A 293 5.09 -15.83 -8.94
C ASP A 293 6.25 -14.87 -9.28
N TYR A 294 6.07 -13.73 -9.97
CA TYR A 294 7.23 -12.93 -10.46
C TYR A 294 7.78 -11.91 -9.44
N TYR A 295 6.92 -11.43 -8.54
CA TYR A 295 7.34 -10.94 -7.21
C TYR A 295 6.96 -11.95 -6.11
N GLY A 296 6.71 -13.18 -6.56
CA GLY A 296 6.36 -14.38 -5.83
C GLY A 296 7.52 -15.31 -5.57
N LYS A 297 8.61 -14.84 -4.98
CA LYS A 297 8.59 -15.02 -3.52
C LYS A 297 7.27 -14.53 -2.94
N GLU A 298 6.33 -15.47 -2.90
CA GLU A 298 5.57 -15.64 -1.69
C GLU A 298 6.58 -15.38 -0.56
N VAL A 299 6.39 -14.29 0.16
CA VAL A 299 6.77 -14.38 1.55
C VAL A 299 5.70 -15.36 2.08
N GLN A 300 5.76 -16.70 1.98
CA GLN A 300 6.90 -17.61 2.05
C GLN A 300 8.22 -16.94 2.53
N ASP A 301 8.24 -16.06 3.54
CA ASP A 301 8.31 -16.53 4.92
C ASP A 301 7.57 -17.82 4.92
N GLU A 302 8.31 -18.88 4.58
CA GLU A 302 8.02 -20.21 5.02
C GLU A 302 7.53 -19.98 6.45
N TYR A 303 6.23 -19.75 6.56
CA TYR A 303 5.43 -20.10 7.67
C TYR A 303 5.28 -21.58 7.34
N THR A 304 6.42 -22.33 7.33
CA THR A 304 6.59 -23.35 8.33
C THR A 304 6.03 -22.70 9.58
N PRO A 305 4.74 -22.94 9.91
CA PRO A 305 4.22 -22.44 11.16
C PRO A 305 5.25 -22.89 12.17
N LYS A 306 5.97 -21.92 12.76
CA LYS A 306 7.05 -22.23 13.69
C LYS A 306 6.48 -23.30 14.59
N LEU A 307 7.03 -24.51 14.51
CA LEU A 307 6.51 -25.67 15.24
C LEU A 307 6.42 -25.30 16.71
N GLY A 308 7.30 -24.40 17.15
CA GLY A 308 7.18 -23.77 18.43
C GLY A 308 8.15 -22.62 18.66
N HIS A 309 8.28 -22.31 19.93
CA HIS A 309 9.46 -21.61 20.42
C HIS A 309 9.82 -22.10 21.81
N PHE A 310 11.08 -21.92 22.15
CA PHE A 310 11.64 -22.17 23.46
C PHE A 310 12.16 -20.85 24.04
N GLU A 311 11.92 -20.63 25.33
CA GLU A 311 12.38 -19.47 26.06
C GLU A 311 13.20 -19.93 27.26
N LEU A 312 14.35 -19.28 27.48
CA LEU A 312 15.13 -19.39 28.71
C LEU A 312 15.44 -17.99 29.18
N GLY A 313 15.36 -17.73 30.47
CA GLY A 313 15.69 -16.41 30.96
C GLY A 313 15.86 -16.29 32.46
N ALA A 314 16.20 -15.07 32.86
CA ALA A 314 16.36 -14.67 34.24
C ALA A 314 15.10 -13.98 34.75
N LEU A 315 14.91 -14.09 36.06
CA LEU A 315 13.78 -13.55 36.81
C LEU A 315 14.30 -12.70 37.96
N MET A 316 13.64 -11.57 38.20
CA MET A 316 13.79 -10.79 39.43
C MET A 316 12.40 -10.46 39.95
N THR A 317 12.09 -10.82 41.19
CA THR A 317 10.78 -10.62 41.81
C THR A 317 10.92 -9.76 43.04
N GLN A 318 10.10 -8.72 43.12
CA GLN A 318 9.78 -8.08 44.40
C GLN A 318 8.46 -8.66 44.90
N VAL A 319 8.41 -8.93 46.19
CA VAL A 319 7.31 -9.62 46.81
C VAL A 319 6.83 -8.83 48.01
N SER A 320 5.52 -8.60 48.10
CA SER A 320 4.93 -7.88 49.23
C SER A 320 3.74 -8.64 49.81
N GLY A 321 3.74 -8.82 51.13
CA GLY A 321 2.62 -9.41 51.88
C GLY A 321 1.73 -8.35 52.51
N ILE A 322 0.43 -8.35 52.22
CA ILE A 322 -0.54 -7.43 52.85
C ILE A 322 -1.20 -8.16 54.02
N GLY A 323 -0.78 -7.81 55.24
CA GLY A 323 -1.27 -8.40 56.50
C GLY A 323 -0.17 -8.75 57.50
N ASN A 324 1.06 -8.98 57.01
CA ASN A 324 2.24 -9.32 57.82
C ASN A 324 3.44 -8.38 57.54
N ASP A 325 3.27 -7.27 56.80
CA ASP A 325 4.33 -6.28 56.51
C ASP A 325 5.72 -6.88 56.22
N PHE A 326 5.80 -7.79 55.23
CA PHE A 326 7.08 -8.24 54.68
C PHE A 326 7.25 -7.80 53.24
N ASP A 327 8.50 -7.47 52.92
CA ASP A 327 9.00 -7.24 51.58
C ASP A 327 10.28 -8.04 51.37
N GLY A 328 10.58 -8.34 50.12
CA GLY A 328 11.92 -8.72 49.75
C GLY A 328 11.99 -9.21 48.32
N LEU A 329 13.16 -9.76 48.02
CA LEU A 329 13.65 -9.86 46.67
C LEU A 329 14.07 -11.29 46.39
N SER A 330 13.59 -11.83 45.27
CA SER A 330 13.99 -13.15 44.80
C SER A 330 14.50 -13.08 43.36
N TYR A 331 15.46 -13.94 43.06
CA TYR A 331 16.06 -14.07 41.75
C TYR A 331 15.97 -15.52 41.29
N GLY A 332 15.92 -15.73 40.00
CA GLY A 332 15.75 -17.07 39.49
C GLY A 332 15.87 -17.17 37.99
N GLY A 333 15.44 -18.32 37.48
CA GLY A 333 15.36 -18.57 36.06
C GLY A 333 14.04 -19.21 35.68
N PHE A 334 13.71 -19.11 34.40
CA PHE A 334 12.56 -19.77 33.80
C PHE A 334 12.93 -20.50 32.52
N ALA A 335 12.14 -21.51 32.20
CA ALA A 335 12.11 -22.18 30.92
C ALA A 335 10.66 -22.26 30.44
N ALA A 336 10.42 -21.92 29.18
CA ALA A 336 9.11 -22.01 28.55
C ALA A 336 9.21 -22.69 27.19
N MET A 337 8.17 -23.42 26.81
CA MET A 337 8.05 -24.04 25.49
C MET A 337 6.64 -23.86 24.99
N LYS A 338 6.48 -23.30 23.79
CA LYS A 338 5.21 -23.28 23.06
C LYS A 338 5.34 -24.22 21.86
N LEU A 339 4.38 -25.12 21.66
CA LEU A 339 4.26 -25.96 20.47
C LEU A 339 2.96 -25.59 19.76
N ASN A 340 3.04 -25.24 18.48
CA ASN A 340 1.88 -24.92 17.65
C ASN A 340 1.42 -26.16 16.89
N PHE A 341 0.11 -26.38 16.88
CA PHE A 341 -0.58 -27.45 16.16
C PHE A 341 -1.45 -26.88 15.02
N PRO A 342 -1.91 -27.72 14.08
CA PRO A 342 -2.85 -27.29 13.04
C PRO A 342 -4.11 -26.62 13.60
N HIS A 343 -4.80 -25.84 12.77
CA HIS A 343 -6.03 -25.13 13.13
C HIS A 343 -5.88 -24.17 14.34
N GLN A 344 -4.68 -23.58 14.47
CA GLN A 344 -4.36 -22.53 15.45
C GLN A 344 -4.38 -22.98 16.92
N TRP A 345 -4.32 -24.29 17.16
CA TRP A 345 -4.12 -24.86 18.49
C TRP A 345 -2.66 -24.75 18.93
N TYR A 346 -2.40 -24.70 20.23
CA TYR A 346 -1.06 -24.77 20.78
C TYR A 346 -1.03 -25.40 22.17
N PHE A 347 0.12 -25.97 22.52
CA PHE A 347 0.51 -26.34 23.87
C PHE A 347 1.54 -25.36 24.40
N TYR A 348 1.49 -25.04 25.69
CA TYR A 348 2.44 -24.16 26.36
C TYR A 348 2.84 -24.78 27.71
N GLY A 349 4.12 -25.13 27.82
CA GLY A 349 4.77 -25.56 29.06
C GLY A 349 5.61 -24.43 29.64
N TYR A 350 5.57 -24.26 30.96
CA TYR A 350 6.35 -23.26 31.68
C TYR A 350 6.84 -23.85 33.00
N THR A 351 8.10 -23.58 33.34
CA THR A 351 8.64 -23.83 34.66
C THR A 351 9.53 -22.67 35.07
N GLU A 352 9.45 -22.28 36.33
CA GLU A 352 10.38 -21.31 36.92
C GLU A 352 10.79 -21.75 38.32
N ARG A 353 11.99 -21.34 38.70
CA ARG A 353 12.51 -21.53 40.04
C ARG A 353 13.19 -20.26 40.51
N ARG A 354 12.88 -19.85 41.74
CA ARG A 354 13.42 -18.62 42.34
C ARG A 354 13.94 -18.90 43.75
N PHE A 355 14.92 -18.11 44.15
CA PHE A 355 15.52 -18.11 45.48
C PHE A 355 15.66 -16.67 45.96
N GLY A 356 15.38 -16.41 47.23
CA GLY A 356 15.46 -15.07 47.77
C GLY A 356 15.43 -15.04 49.29
N SER A 357 15.36 -13.82 49.83
CA SER A 357 15.13 -13.59 51.26
C SER A 357 14.11 -12.49 51.48
N PHE A 358 13.36 -12.61 52.58
CA PHE A 358 12.42 -11.60 53.05
C PHE A 358 12.84 -11.01 54.38
N SER A 359 12.52 -9.73 54.55
CA SER A 359 12.63 -9.00 55.81
C SER A 359 11.29 -8.32 56.12
N GLY A 360 10.80 -8.41 57.35
CA GLY A 360 9.53 -7.81 57.74
C GLY A 360 9.46 -7.47 59.22
N SER A 361 8.67 -6.45 59.57
CA SER A 361 8.56 -5.89 60.93
C SER A 361 7.66 -6.74 61.86
N SER A 362 6.85 -7.65 61.34
CA SER A 362 6.09 -8.61 62.18
C SER A 362 6.86 -9.90 62.50
N PHE A 363 8.14 -10.00 62.11
CA PHE A 363 8.97 -11.23 62.16
C PHE A 363 10.07 -11.20 63.24
N ILE A 364 9.94 -10.34 64.26
CA ILE A 364 11.03 -9.91 65.15
C ILE A 364 11.62 -11.02 66.04
N THR A 365 11.02 -12.20 66.18
CA THR A 365 11.46 -13.19 67.19
C THR A 365 12.33 -14.36 66.72
N ALA A 366 12.75 -14.47 65.45
CA ALA A 366 13.78 -15.47 65.09
C ALA A 366 14.53 -15.15 63.77
N GLY A 367 15.63 -14.40 63.85
CA GLY A 367 16.59 -14.25 62.74
C GLY A 367 16.11 -13.34 61.61
N SER A 368 16.90 -12.32 61.29
CA SER A 368 16.53 -11.18 60.44
C SER A 368 16.23 -11.50 58.96
N GLU A 369 16.34 -12.75 58.51
CA GLU A 369 16.17 -13.13 57.11
C GLU A 369 15.57 -14.54 56.97
N THR A 370 14.39 -14.65 56.35
CA THR A 370 13.79 -15.95 55.98
C THR A 370 14.10 -16.24 54.52
N LYS A 371 14.65 -17.43 54.23
CA LYS A 371 14.90 -17.89 52.86
C LYS A 371 13.59 -18.26 52.16
N LEU A 372 13.42 -17.79 50.94
CA LEU A 372 12.35 -18.15 50.03
C LEU A 372 12.89 -19.09 48.94
N THR A 373 12.16 -20.17 48.67
CA THR A 373 12.34 -20.98 47.47
C THR A 373 11.00 -21.11 46.77
N ASP A 374 10.88 -20.61 45.55
CA ASP A 374 9.66 -20.74 44.77
C ASP A 374 9.88 -21.66 43.57
N MET A 375 8.86 -22.45 43.26
CA MET A 375 8.78 -23.21 42.02
C MET A 375 7.38 -23.05 41.44
N ASN A 376 7.30 -22.72 40.15
CA ASN A 376 6.01 -22.61 39.46
C ASN A 376 6.05 -23.40 38.17
N PHE A 377 4.99 -24.15 37.92
CA PHE A 377 4.83 -25.03 36.78
C PHE A 377 3.48 -24.77 36.10
N LYS A 378 3.47 -24.68 34.76
CA LYS A 378 2.25 -24.55 33.95
C LYS A 378 2.28 -25.49 32.77
N ALA A 379 1.13 -26.11 32.49
CA ALA A 379 0.86 -26.89 31.29
C ALA A 379 -0.50 -26.48 30.73
N LEU A 380 -0.50 -25.74 29.62
CA LEU A 380 -1.67 -25.08 29.06
C LEU A 380 -1.92 -25.52 27.62
N LEU A 381 -3.19 -25.65 27.24
CA LEU A 381 -3.65 -25.83 25.87
C LEU A 381 -4.51 -24.65 25.47
N GLY A 382 -4.27 -24.12 24.27
CA GLY A 382 -4.93 -22.91 23.80
C GLY A 382 -5.24 -22.91 22.33
N LYS A 383 -6.07 -21.94 21.94
CA LYS A 383 -6.43 -21.67 20.56
C LYS A 383 -6.29 -20.18 20.28
N THR A 384 -5.65 -19.86 19.16
CA THR A 384 -5.54 -18.47 18.66
C THR A 384 -6.74 -18.16 17.77
N ILE A 385 -7.31 -16.97 17.91
CA ILE A 385 -8.45 -16.45 17.17
C ILE A 385 -7.96 -15.21 16.42
N ASN A 386 -8.02 -15.24 15.08
CA ASN A 386 -7.63 -14.12 14.24
C ASN A 386 -8.89 -13.33 13.83
N TYR A 387 -8.95 -12.04 14.14
CA TYR A 387 -10.07 -11.17 13.76
C TYR A 387 -9.74 -10.43 12.45
N GLU A 388 -10.26 -10.92 11.32
CA GLU A 388 -9.85 -10.46 9.98
C GLU A 388 -10.26 -9.02 9.60
N LYS A 389 -11.20 -8.39 10.32
CA LYS A 389 -11.90 -7.19 9.82
C LYS A 389 -11.51 -5.84 10.42
N TRP A 390 -10.92 -5.78 11.62
CA TRP A 390 -10.67 -4.48 12.28
C TRP A 390 -9.38 -4.39 13.10
N LEU A 391 -8.76 -5.53 13.43
CA LEU A 391 -7.55 -5.60 14.27
C LEU A 391 -6.51 -6.50 13.60
N ARG A 392 -6.09 -6.16 12.37
CA ARG A 392 -5.19 -7.00 11.56
C ARG A 392 -3.88 -7.39 12.26
N ASP A 393 -3.44 -6.58 13.21
CA ASP A 393 -2.17 -6.76 13.91
C ASP A 393 -2.35 -7.26 15.36
N ILE A 394 -3.58 -7.61 15.79
CA ILE A 394 -3.86 -8.16 17.12
C ILE A 394 -4.28 -9.62 17.01
N TYR A 395 -3.50 -10.49 17.64
CA TYR A 395 -3.80 -11.90 17.82
C TYR A 395 -4.31 -12.13 19.23
N ILE A 396 -5.50 -12.74 19.34
CA ILE A 396 -6.09 -13.06 20.64
C ILE A 396 -6.10 -14.58 20.80
N SER A 397 -5.48 -15.10 21.85
CA SER A 397 -5.52 -16.51 22.20
C SER A 397 -6.29 -16.71 23.50
N ILE A 398 -7.13 -17.74 23.53
CA ILE A 398 -7.77 -18.24 24.75
C ILE A 398 -7.17 -19.59 25.09
N TYR A 399 -6.98 -19.87 26.37
CA TYR A 399 -6.36 -21.11 26.81
C TYR A 399 -6.80 -21.54 28.20
N GLY A 400 -6.64 -22.82 28.46
CA GLY A 400 -6.83 -23.40 29.79
C GLY A 400 -5.88 -24.56 30.03
N GLY A 401 -5.70 -24.93 31.30
CA GLY A 401 -4.83 -26.05 31.67
C GLY A 401 -4.55 -26.11 33.16
N TYR A 402 -3.41 -26.67 33.53
CA TYR A 402 -3.00 -26.85 34.91
C TYR A 402 -1.84 -25.92 35.27
N THR A 403 -1.92 -25.29 36.43
CA THR A 403 -0.84 -24.49 37.00
C THR A 403 -0.63 -24.89 38.46
N SER A 404 0.62 -24.86 38.92
CA SER A 404 1.02 -25.09 40.30
C SER A 404 2.04 -24.04 40.73
N TYR A 405 1.75 -23.30 41.79
CA TYR A 405 2.64 -22.37 42.46
C TYR A 405 3.06 -22.97 43.80
N GLN A 406 4.34 -23.19 44.01
CA GLN A 406 4.91 -23.67 45.27
C GLN A 406 5.81 -22.59 45.85
N HIS A 407 5.56 -22.24 47.12
CA HIS A 407 6.29 -21.26 47.89
C HIS A 407 6.83 -21.92 49.16
N GLY A 408 8.15 -22.02 49.27
CA GLY A 408 8.84 -22.58 50.42
C GLY A 408 9.48 -21.50 51.29
N PHE A 409 9.14 -21.49 52.57
CA PHE A 409 9.66 -20.60 53.59
C PHE A 409 10.57 -21.41 54.51
N GLY A 410 11.87 -21.08 54.55
CA GLY A 410 12.91 -21.90 55.19
C GLY A 410 12.81 -22.14 56.71
N SER A 411 11.78 -21.64 57.39
CA SER A 411 11.53 -21.89 58.83
C SER A 411 10.03 -21.89 59.15
N THR A 412 9.55 -22.96 59.78
CA THR A 412 8.17 -23.11 60.28
C THR A 412 7.86 -22.23 61.50
N ALA A 413 8.88 -21.80 62.23
CA ALA A 413 8.73 -21.21 63.57
C ALA A 413 8.06 -19.82 63.58
N LEU A 414 7.94 -19.15 62.43
CA LEU A 414 7.54 -17.74 62.34
C LEU A 414 6.15 -17.51 61.73
N THR A 415 5.74 -18.34 60.77
CA THR A 415 4.46 -18.21 60.05
C THR A 415 3.50 -19.37 60.35
N GLY A 416 4.02 -20.50 60.84
CA GLY A 416 3.31 -21.78 60.90
C GLY A 416 3.28 -22.55 59.57
N PHE A 417 3.87 -21.98 58.51
CA PHE A 417 3.92 -22.57 57.17
C PHE A 417 5.38 -22.81 56.76
N LYS A 418 5.71 -24.04 56.37
CA LYS A 418 6.96 -24.41 55.71
C LYS A 418 6.83 -24.26 54.21
N ASP A 419 5.90 -24.99 53.61
CA ASP A 419 5.67 -25.01 52.17
C ASP A 419 4.19 -24.77 51.89
N ILE A 420 3.88 -23.84 50.99
CA ILE A 420 2.52 -23.53 50.53
C ILE A 420 2.48 -23.82 49.04
N THR A 421 1.60 -24.73 48.62
CA THR A 421 1.38 -25.05 47.21
C THR A 421 -0.06 -24.74 46.82
N MET A 422 -0.23 -23.87 45.83
CA MET A 422 -1.50 -23.55 45.20
C MET A 422 -1.50 -24.11 43.78
N HIS A 423 -2.36 -25.07 43.49
CA HIS A 423 -2.47 -25.66 42.15
C HIS A 423 -3.90 -25.69 41.67
N GLY A 424 -4.16 -25.71 40.37
CA GLY A 424 -5.52 -25.57 39.88
C GLY A 424 -5.68 -25.55 38.37
N ILE A 425 -6.94 -25.66 37.95
CA ILE A 425 -7.31 -25.39 36.57
C ILE A 425 -7.21 -23.88 36.34
N THR A 426 -6.38 -23.50 35.38
CA THR A 426 -6.14 -22.11 34.98
C THR A 426 -6.89 -21.82 33.70
N PHE A 427 -7.47 -20.62 33.62
CA PHE A 427 -8.00 -20.06 32.38
C PHE A 427 -7.32 -18.74 32.11
N GLY A 428 -7.08 -18.43 30.84
CA GLY A 428 -6.45 -17.18 30.48
C GLY A 428 -6.72 -16.73 29.05
N ALA A 429 -6.38 -15.47 28.84
CA ALA A 429 -6.40 -14.82 27.55
C ALA A 429 -5.06 -14.13 27.31
N LEU A 430 -4.61 -14.17 26.07
CA LEU A 430 -3.37 -13.57 25.60
C LEU A 430 -3.70 -12.70 24.39
N ALA A 431 -3.19 -11.47 24.41
CA ALA A 431 -3.24 -10.55 23.28
C ALA A 431 -1.81 -10.25 22.83
N LEU A 432 -1.54 -10.43 21.54
CA LEU A 432 -0.26 -10.09 20.92
C LEU A 432 -0.53 -9.03 19.85
N LEU A 433 0.09 -7.86 20.01
CA LEU A 433 0.04 -6.76 19.06
C LEU A 433 1.38 -6.64 18.35
N GLU A 434 1.40 -6.75 17.02
CA GLU A 434 2.60 -6.49 16.22
C GLU A 434 2.69 -5.01 15.87
N MET A 435 3.51 -4.25 16.61
CA MET A 435 3.64 -2.80 16.39
C MET A 435 4.49 -2.47 15.16
N THR A 436 5.57 -3.23 14.96
CA THR A 436 6.47 -3.12 13.80
C THR A 436 7.01 -4.51 13.46
N ASN A 437 7.67 -4.66 12.31
CA ASN A 437 8.30 -5.92 11.91
C ASN A 437 9.34 -6.46 12.91
N LYS A 438 9.80 -5.64 13.88
CA LYS A 438 10.79 -6.01 14.89
C LYS A 438 10.30 -5.97 16.33
N ILE A 439 9.17 -5.32 16.62
CA ILE A 439 8.71 -5.08 17.99
C ILE A 439 7.27 -5.57 18.11
N ASN A 440 7.07 -6.51 19.03
CA ASN A 440 5.76 -7.01 19.39
C ASN A 440 5.46 -6.65 20.85
N VAL A 441 4.22 -6.28 21.14
CA VAL A 441 3.68 -6.07 22.48
C VAL A 441 2.81 -7.26 22.83
N PHE A 442 2.96 -7.75 24.04
CA PHE A 442 2.27 -8.92 24.56
C PHE A 442 1.55 -8.55 25.85
N GLY A 443 0.29 -8.95 25.99
CA GLY A 443 -0.51 -8.84 27.20
C GLY A 443 -1.13 -10.20 27.54
N ARG A 444 -1.12 -10.59 28.80
CA ARG A 444 -1.66 -11.86 29.27
C ARG A 444 -2.41 -11.69 30.59
N PHE A 445 -3.56 -12.34 30.69
CA PHE A 445 -4.37 -12.40 31.90
C PHE A 445 -4.72 -13.85 32.21
N GLU A 446 -4.50 -14.27 33.45
CA GLU A 446 -4.76 -15.64 33.93
C GLU A 446 -5.50 -15.61 35.27
N VAL A 447 -6.36 -16.61 35.46
CA VAL A 447 -7.08 -16.84 36.71
C VAL A 447 -7.08 -18.32 37.07
N ILE A 448 -6.89 -18.61 38.35
CA ILE A 448 -7.23 -19.91 38.97
C ILE A 448 -8.41 -19.63 39.90
N PRO A 449 -9.66 -19.93 39.48
CA PRO A 449 -10.85 -19.54 40.24
C PRO A 449 -11.01 -20.37 41.52
N ILE A 450 -10.60 -21.64 41.49
CA ILE A 450 -10.73 -22.58 42.60
C ILE A 450 -9.41 -23.36 42.74
N PRO A 451 -8.34 -22.75 43.28
CA PRO A 451 -7.09 -23.44 43.52
C PRO A 451 -7.26 -24.51 44.61
N TRP A 452 -6.61 -25.66 44.49
CA TRP A 452 -6.31 -26.54 45.60
C TRP A 452 -5.11 -25.99 46.37
N LEU A 453 -5.20 -26.05 47.70
CA LEU A 453 -4.19 -25.52 48.61
C LEU A 453 -3.62 -26.70 49.40
N THR A 454 -2.30 -26.81 49.41
CA THR A 454 -1.58 -27.78 50.23
C THR A 454 -0.57 -27.00 51.07
N ILE A 455 -0.62 -27.21 52.38
CA ILE A 455 0.23 -26.53 53.36
C ILE A 455 0.98 -27.58 54.17
N ASP A 456 2.28 -27.41 54.34
CA ASP A 456 3.10 -28.20 55.27
C ASP A 456 3.59 -27.28 56.40
N PRO A 457 3.33 -27.55 57.70
CA PRO A 457 2.41 -28.56 58.24
C PRO A 457 0.94 -28.10 58.14
N ASP A 458 0.03 -29.02 57.78
CA ASP A 458 -1.40 -28.75 57.62
C ASP A 458 -2.10 -28.49 58.96
N THR A 459 -2.10 -27.22 59.40
CA THR A 459 -2.51 -26.80 60.75
C THR A 459 -3.68 -25.82 60.76
N PHE A 460 -4.15 -25.37 59.60
CA PHE A 460 -5.07 -24.23 59.48
C PHE A 460 -6.49 -24.58 59.00
N GLY A 461 -6.76 -25.85 58.67
CA GLY A 461 -8.06 -26.29 58.17
C GLY A 461 -8.36 -25.80 56.75
N GLU A 462 -9.62 -25.88 56.32
CA GLU A 462 -10.02 -25.45 54.98
C GLU A 462 -10.17 -23.91 54.90
N PRO A 463 -9.58 -23.25 53.89
CA PRO A 463 -9.74 -21.81 53.70
C PRO A 463 -11.15 -21.47 53.18
N SER A 464 -11.72 -20.37 53.67
CA SER A 464 -13.02 -19.85 53.23
C SER A 464 -12.98 -19.24 51.83
N TYR A 465 -11.84 -18.67 51.42
CA TYR A 465 -11.68 -18.12 50.08
C TYR A 465 -10.25 -18.26 49.57
N LYS A 466 -10.11 -18.64 48.30
CA LYS A 466 -8.82 -18.88 47.64
C LYS A 466 -8.90 -18.55 46.16
N TYR A 467 -7.96 -17.76 45.66
CA TYR A 467 -7.88 -17.42 44.23
C TYR A 467 -6.47 -16.97 43.85
N VAL A 468 -6.17 -17.10 42.55
CA VAL A 468 -4.95 -16.57 41.95
C VAL A 468 -5.33 -15.76 40.72
N TYR A 469 -4.85 -14.52 40.65
CA TYR A 469 -4.89 -13.71 39.42
C TYR A 469 -3.47 -13.39 38.98
N GLN A 470 -3.24 -13.39 37.68
CA GLN A 470 -1.99 -12.97 37.11
C GLN A 470 -2.22 -12.07 35.90
N PHE A 471 -1.51 -10.94 35.87
CA PHE A 471 -1.38 -10.08 34.72
C PHE A 471 0.07 -10.09 34.24
N GLU A 472 0.31 -10.05 32.94
CA GLU A 472 1.65 -9.87 32.38
C GLU A 472 1.62 -8.99 31.15
N GLY A 473 2.52 -8.00 31.11
CA GLY A 473 2.87 -7.24 29.91
C GLY A 473 4.28 -7.58 29.48
N SER A 474 4.54 -7.72 28.18
CA SER A 474 5.90 -7.94 27.67
C SER A 474 6.15 -7.23 26.35
N LEU A 475 7.40 -6.88 26.12
CA LEU A 475 7.94 -6.43 24.84
C LEU A 475 8.84 -7.52 24.28
N ILE A 476 8.65 -7.84 23.00
CA ILE A 476 9.45 -8.84 22.28
C ILE A 476 10.14 -8.13 21.13
N TYR A 477 11.47 -8.13 21.13
CA TYR A 477 12.31 -7.60 20.07
C TYR A 477 12.84 -8.74 19.20
N LYS A 478 12.43 -8.78 17.93
CA LYS A 478 12.88 -9.77 16.94
C LYS A 478 14.28 -9.37 16.42
N VAL A 479 15.29 -10.13 16.82
CA VAL A 479 16.68 -9.94 16.36
C VAL A 479 16.83 -10.46 14.93
N ASN A 480 16.32 -11.65 14.67
CA ASN A 480 16.23 -12.26 13.35
C ASN A 480 15.01 -13.21 13.28
N ARG A 481 14.91 -14.03 12.23
CA ARG A 481 13.78 -14.95 12.04
C ARG A 481 13.64 -16.00 13.16
N ALA A 482 14.76 -16.49 13.70
CA ALA A 482 14.77 -17.54 14.73
C ALA A 482 14.91 -16.99 16.16
N TRP A 483 15.56 -15.85 16.35
CA TRP A 483 15.90 -15.32 17.67
C TRP A 483 15.16 -14.01 17.97
N SER A 484 14.58 -13.94 19.16
CA SER A 484 14.01 -12.72 19.74
C SER A 484 14.46 -12.56 21.19
N ILE A 485 14.30 -11.37 21.75
CA ILE A 485 14.57 -11.07 23.17
C ILE A 485 13.27 -10.57 23.77
N ARG A 486 12.87 -11.13 24.91
CA ARG A 486 11.66 -10.74 25.65
C ARG A 486 12.05 -10.05 26.95
N GLY A 487 11.48 -8.87 27.17
CA GLY A 487 11.46 -8.19 28.46
C GLY A 487 10.02 -8.05 28.93
N GLY A 488 9.71 -8.50 30.15
CA GLY A 488 8.33 -8.54 30.64
C GLY A 488 8.18 -8.16 32.09
N PHE A 489 7.01 -7.64 32.44
CA PHE A 489 6.57 -7.41 33.80
C PHE A 489 5.30 -8.22 34.06
N GLN A 490 5.34 -9.03 35.10
CA GLN A 490 4.23 -9.87 35.56
C GLN A 490 3.84 -9.44 36.98
N TYR A 491 2.54 -9.33 37.22
CA TYR A 491 1.97 -9.09 38.53
C TYR A 491 1.06 -10.26 38.93
N THR A 492 1.36 -10.92 40.04
CA THR A 492 0.58 -12.05 40.57
C THR A 492 -0.06 -11.66 41.90
N ILE A 493 -1.35 -11.94 42.07
CA ILE A 493 -2.07 -11.80 43.34
C ILE A 493 -2.46 -13.20 43.79
N ASN A 494 -1.86 -13.66 44.88
CA ASN A 494 -2.24 -14.87 45.60
C ASN A 494 -3.00 -14.48 46.86
N MET A 495 -4.19 -15.04 47.07
CA MET A 495 -4.97 -14.76 48.27
C MET A 495 -5.62 -16.02 48.81
N VAL A 496 -5.41 -16.24 50.11
CA VAL A 496 -6.04 -17.27 50.93
C VAL A 496 -6.57 -16.59 52.20
N LYS A 497 -7.82 -16.85 52.53
CA LYS A 497 -8.46 -16.34 53.76
C LYS A 497 -9.06 -17.51 54.55
N TYR A 498 -8.88 -17.50 55.86
CA TYR A 498 -9.51 -18.42 56.80
C TYR A 498 -10.63 -17.71 57.58
N GLU A 499 -11.65 -18.47 58.00
CA GLU A 499 -12.70 -17.99 58.90
C GLU A 499 -12.29 -18.12 60.38
N GLU A 500 -13.01 -17.44 61.27
CA GLU A 500 -12.76 -17.37 62.72
C GLU A 500 -12.72 -18.76 63.40
N PRO A 501 -11.98 -18.93 64.52
CA PRO A 501 -11.50 -17.90 65.47
C PRO A 501 -10.11 -17.31 65.20
N VAL A 502 -9.40 -17.77 64.16
CA VAL A 502 -8.08 -17.23 63.81
C VAL A 502 -8.20 -16.43 62.51
N LEU A 503 -8.54 -15.14 62.62
CA LEU A 503 -8.55 -14.20 61.47
C LEU A 503 -7.14 -14.04 60.91
N ARG A 504 -6.69 -14.98 60.07
CA ARG A 504 -5.44 -14.89 59.32
C ARG A 504 -5.77 -14.79 57.84
N ARG A 505 -5.35 -13.66 57.24
CA ARG A 505 -5.40 -13.43 55.80
C ARG A 505 -3.98 -13.58 55.28
N PHE A 506 -3.78 -14.55 54.39
CA PHE A 506 -2.56 -14.66 53.62
C PHE A 506 -2.82 -14.03 52.24
N LYS A 507 -2.49 -12.74 52.10
CA LYS A 507 -2.48 -12.06 50.81
C LYS A 507 -1.05 -11.71 50.45
N TYR A 508 -0.65 -12.12 49.26
CA TYR A 508 0.71 -12.03 48.80
C TYR A 508 0.72 -11.61 47.34
N ASN A 509 1.38 -10.49 47.07
CA ASN A 509 1.50 -9.92 45.75
C ASN A 509 2.94 -10.05 45.27
N GLU A 510 3.11 -10.44 44.00
CA GLU A 510 4.41 -10.53 43.36
C GLU A 510 4.49 -9.59 42.17
N SER A 511 5.57 -8.83 42.09
CA SER A 511 5.97 -8.04 40.93
C SER A 511 7.23 -8.65 40.34
N LEU A 512 7.09 -9.32 39.21
CA LEU A 512 8.12 -10.12 38.56
C LEU A 512 8.59 -9.48 37.26
N PHE A 513 9.88 -9.19 37.17
CA PHE A 513 10.54 -8.82 35.92
C PHE A 513 11.17 -10.05 35.26
N LYS A 514 10.94 -10.21 33.96
CA LYS A 514 11.47 -11.31 33.14
C LYS A 514 12.34 -10.78 32.01
N LEU A 515 13.48 -11.42 31.80
CA LEU A 515 14.34 -11.13 30.64
C LEU A 515 14.93 -12.44 30.10
N GLY A 516 14.75 -12.69 28.80
CA GLY A 516 15.34 -13.89 28.19
C GLY A 516 15.26 -13.92 26.67
N PRO A 517 16.16 -14.66 26.00
CA PRO A 517 16.01 -15.01 24.59
C PRO A 517 14.82 -15.95 24.35
N ILE A 518 14.22 -15.79 23.18
CA ILE A 518 13.25 -16.69 22.57
C ILE A 518 13.89 -17.26 21.31
N TRP A 519 13.91 -18.58 21.20
CA TRP A 519 14.33 -19.29 20.00
C TRP A 519 13.13 -20.00 19.37
N ALA A 520 12.81 -19.63 18.13
CA ALA A 520 11.77 -20.25 17.33
C ALA A 520 12.33 -21.32 16.40
N PHE A 521 11.60 -22.42 16.26
CA PHE A 521 11.94 -23.58 15.44
C PHE A 521 10.73 -24.07 14.65
#